data_AF-A0A2X2TBF5-F1
#
_entry.id   AF-A0A2X2TBF5-F1
#
_cell.length_a   1.000
_cell.length_b   1.000
_cell.length_c   1.000
_cell.angle_alpha   90.00
_cell.angle_beta   90.00
_cell.angle_gamma   90.00
#
_symmetry.space_group_name_H-M   'P 1'
#
loop_
_entity.id
_entity.type
_entity.pdbx_description
1 polymer ?
#
loop_
_entity_poly.entity_id
_entity_poly.type
_entity_poly.pdbx_seq_one_letter_code
_entity_poly.pdbx_strand_id
1 'polypeptide(L)'
;MERYAPNAKDLAGRDVVARSIMIEIREGRGCDGPWGPHAKLKLDHLGKEVLESRLPGILELSRTFAHVDPVKEPIPVIPTCHYMMGGIPTKVTGQALTVNEQGEDVVIPGLFAVGEIACVSVHGANRLGGNSLLDLVVFGRAVGLHLQESIAEQGDLL
;
A
#
# COMPACT_ATOMS: atom_id res chain seq x y z
N MET A 1 -18.94 6.78 -3.55
CA MET A 1 -17.83 7.76 -3.72
C MET A 1 -18.10 8.92 -4.69
N GLU A 2 -19.24 8.98 -5.39
CA GLU A 2 -19.48 9.98 -6.45
C GLU A 2 -19.34 11.44 -6.00
N ARG A 3 -19.76 11.77 -4.78
CA ARG A 3 -19.58 13.11 -4.19
C ARG A 3 -18.11 13.50 -4.00
N TYR A 4 -17.27 12.55 -3.62
CA TYR A 4 -15.87 12.81 -3.23
C TYR A 4 -14.89 12.72 -4.39
N ALA A 5 -15.18 11.86 -5.37
CA ALA A 5 -14.37 11.68 -6.57
C ALA A 5 -15.30 11.47 -7.79
N PRO A 6 -15.84 12.54 -8.40
CA PRO A 6 -16.88 12.41 -9.44
C PRO A 6 -16.50 11.54 -10.63
N ASN A 7 -15.22 11.62 -11.04
CA ASN A 7 -14.69 10.88 -12.18
C ASN A 7 -14.36 9.43 -11.79
N ALA A 8 -13.39 9.24 -10.89
CA ALA A 8 -12.86 7.92 -10.55
C ALA A 8 -13.74 7.11 -9.58
N LYS A 9 -14.65 7.77 -8.85
CA LYS A 9 -15.56 7.17 -7.87
C LYS A 9 -14.81 6.26 -6.89
N ASP A 10 -15.25 5.02 -6.73
CA ASP A 10 -14.68 4.04 -5.81
C ASP A 10 -13.29 3.52 -6.25
N LEU A 11 -12.86 3.87 -7.47
CA LEU A 11 -11.52 3.60 -8.02
C LEU A 11 -10.56 4.81 -7.91
N ALA A 12 -10.89 5.82 -7.10
CA ALA A 12 -9.98 6.93 -6.82
C ALA A 12 -8.72 6.49 -6.04
N GLY A 13 -7.78 7.41 -5.83
CA GLY A 13 -6.60 7.18 -4.99
C GLY A 13 -6.98 6.68 -3.60
N ARG A 14 -6.18 5.76 -3.06
CA ARG A 14 -6.45 5.11 -1.76
C ARG A 14 -6.59 6.12 -0.63
N ASP A 15 -5.75 7.15 -0.63
CA ASP A 15 -5.78 8.25 0.32
C ASP A 15 -7.11 9.02 0.30
N VAL A 16 -7.67 9.26 -0.89
CA VAL A 16 -8.98 9.92 -1.07
C VAL A 16 -10.10 9.02 -0.57
N VAL A 17 -10.14 7.76 -1.00
CA VAL A 17 -11.18 6.79 -0.59
C VAL A 17 -11.19 6.62 0.93
N ALA A 18 -10.02 6.46 1.55
CA ALA A 18 -9.89 6.30 2.99
C ALA A 18 -10.41 7.54 3.75
N ARG A 19 -10.00 8.75 3.34
CA ARG A 19 -10.50 10.00 3.94
C ARG A 19 -12.01 10.12 3.80
N SER A 20 -12.57 9.79 2.64
CA SER A 20 -14.01 9.85 2.40
C SER A 20 -14.80 8.93 3.32
N ILE A 21 -14.36 7.69 3.54
CA ILE A 21 -15.01 6.77 4.49
C ILE A 21 -14.96 7.35 5.91
N MET A 22 -13.79 7.85 6.35
CA MET A 22 -13.67 8.42 7.69
C MET A 22 -14.50 9.69 7.87
N ILE A 23 -14.68 10.49 6.82
CA ILE A 23 -15.58 11.65 6.83
C ILE A 23 -17.03 11.21 7.02
N GLU A 24 -17.51 10.20 6.28
CA GLU A 24 -18.87 9.68 6.46
C GLU A 24 -19.10 9.19 7.90
N ILE A 25 -18.14 8.42 8.45
CA ILE A 25 -18.22 7.92 9.82
C ILE A 25 -18.23 9.07 10.83
N ARG A 26 -17.28 10.01 10.71
CA ARG A 26 -17.13 11.15 11.64
C ARG A 26 -18.35 12.08 11.62
N GLU A 27 -19.01 12.22 10.48
CA GLU A 27 -20.21 13.05 10.33
C GLU A 27 -21.52 12.26 10.57
N GLY A 28 -21.44 11.09 11.21
CA GLY A 28 -22.61 10.33 11.68
C GLY A 28 -23.39 9.61 10.57
N ARG A 29 -22.81 9.48 9.37
CA ARG A 29 -23.41 8.78 8.22
C ARG A 29 -22.84 7.37 8.01
N GLY A 30 -21.85 6.98 8.82
CA GLY A 30 -21.35 5.61 8.86
C GLY A 30 -22.42 4.63 9.35
N CYS A 31 -22.29 3.37 8.95
CA CYS A 31 -23.03 2.27 9.56
C CYS A 31 -22.37 1.89 10.90
N ASP A 32 -23.13 1.20 11.76
CA ASP A 32 -22.64 0.68 13.03
C ASP A 32 -23.20 -0.75 13.26
N GLY A 33 -22.68 -1.47 14.24
CA GLY A 33 -23.08 -2.84 14.56
C GLY A 33 -22.01 -3.61 15.32
N PRO A 34 -22.04 -4.95 15.30
CA PRO A 34 -21.05 -5.79 15.99
C PRO A 34 -19.59 -5.55 15.58
N TRP A 35 -19.37 -4.96 14.40
CA TRP A 35 -18.04 -4.62 13.86
C TRP A 35 -17.58 -3.20 14.21
N GLY A 36 -18.41 -2.42 14.93
CA GLY A 36 -18.21 -1.00 15.16
C GLY A 36 -18.52 -0.12 13.93
N PRO A 37 -18.10 1.15 13.95
CA PRO A 37 -18.34 2.09 12.85
C PRO A 37 -17.69 1.63 11.55
N HIS A 38 -18.45 1.62 10.45
CA HIS A 38 -17.96 1.13 9.15
C HIS A 38 -18.72 1.73 7.96
N ALA A 39 -18.17 1.54 6.76
CA ALA A 39 -18.89 1.65 5.50
C ALA A 39 -19.23 0.26 4.95
N LYS A 40 -20.20 0.19 4.04
CA LYS A 40 -20.63 -1.08 3.41
C LYS A 40 -20.05 -1.22 2.00
N LEU A 41 -19.22 -2.24 1.78
CA LEU A 41 -18.71 -2.62 0.47
C LEU A 41 -19.65 -3.63 -0.19
N LYS A 42 -20.48 -3.15 -1.13
CA LYS A 42 -21.50 -3.95 -1.80
C LYS A 42 -20.90 -4.75 -2.96
N LEU A 43 -21.00 -6.08 -2.93
CA LEU A 43 -20.44 -6.98 -3.96
C LEU A 43 -21.45 -7.96 -4.57
N ASP A 44 -22.61 -8.16 -3.93
CA ASP A 44 -23.64 -9.14 -4.32
C ASP A 44 -24.11 -8.99 -5.79
N HIS A 45 -24.12 -7.77 -6.30
CA HIS A 45 -24.51 -7.44 -7.67
C HIS A 45 -23.56 -7.99 -8.75
N LEU A 46 -22.34 -8.41 -8.38
CA LEU A 46 -21.40 -9.03 -9.31
C LEU A 46 -21.77 -10.48 -9.64
N GLY A 47 -22.62 -11.11 -8.81
CA GLY A 47 -23.03 -12.49 -8.97
C GLY A 47 -22.03 -13.51 -8.41
N LYS A 48 -22.56 -14.65 -7.93
CA LYS A 48 -21.80 -15.70 -7.25
C LYS A 48 -20.62 -16.22 -8.09
N GLU A 49 -20.84 -16.47 -9.38
CA GLU A 49 -19.83 -17.02 -10.28
C GLU A 49 -18.60 -16.10 -10.39
N VAL A 50 -18.81 -14.79 -10.58
CA VAL A 50 -17.73 -13.81 -10.66
C VAL A 50 -16.97 -13.73 -9.33
N LEU A 51 -17.70 -13.72 -8.21
CA LEU A 51 -17.09 -13.64 -6.89
C LEU A 51 -16.23 -14.87 -6.57
N GLU A 52 -16.73 -16.07 -6.85
CA GLU A 52 -16.00 -17.32 -6.60
C GLU A 52 -14.81 -17.51 -7.56
N SER A 53 -14.93 -17.02 -8.80
CA SER A 53 -13.85 -17.10 -9.79
C SER A 53 -12.75 -16.07 -9.57
N ARG A 54 -13.10 -14.81 -9.29
CA ARG A 54 -12.16 -13.68 -9.30
C ARG A 54 -11.76 -13.19 -7.92
N LEU A 55 -12.62 -13.36 -6.92
CA LEU A 55 -12.42 -12.87 -5.55
C LEU A 55 -12.59 -13.97 -4.46
N PRO A 56 -12.16 -15.23 -4.67
CA PRO A 56 -12.45 -16.33 -3.73
C PRO A 56 -11.88 -16.08 -2.33
N GLY A 57 -10.67 -15.52 -2.24
CA GLY A 57 -10.04 -15.24 -0.95
C GLY A 57 -10.82 -14.24 -0.11
N ILE A 58 -11.45 -13.23 -0.74
CA ILE A 58 -12.26 -12.23 -0.01
C ILE A 58 -13.56 -12.87 0.51
N LEU A 59 -14.14 -13.83 -0.22
CA LEU A 59 -15.32 -14.58 0.26
C LEU A 59 -14.99 -15.34 1.55
N GLU A 60 -13.86 -16.05 1.57
CA GLU A 60 -13.42 -16.80 2.76
C GLU A 60 -13.13 -15.87 3.94
N LEU A 61 -12.37 -14.80 3.73
CA LEU A 61 -12.03 -13.83 4.77
C LEU A 61 -13.30 -13.17 5.36
N SER A 62 -14.23 -12.73 4.52
CA SER A 62 -15.47 -12.08 4.98
C SER A 62 -16.34 -13.04 5.81
N ARG A 63 -16.53 -14.28 5.34
CA ARG A 63 -17.34 -15.28 6.07
C ARG A 63 -16.69 -15.65 7.40
N THR A 64 -15.37 -15.75 7.44
CA THR A 64 -14.62 -16.18 8.61
C THR A 64 -14.52 -15.08 9.67
N PHE A 65 -14.11 -13.87 9.26
CA PHE A 65 -13.76 -12.80 10.20
C PHE A 65 -14.85 -11.75 10.40
N ALA A 66 -15.71 -11.54 9.40
CA ALA A 66 -16.84 -10.61 9.51
C ALA A 66 -18.17 -11.33 9.72
N HIS A 67 -18.24 -12.66 9.57
CA HIS A 67 -19.49 -13.42 9.57
C HIS A 67 -20.52 -12.93 8.54
N VAL A 68 -20.02 -12.41 7.40
CA VAL A 68 -20.82 -11.86 6.31
C VAL A 68 -20.52 -12.63 5.03
N ASP A 69 -21.56 -13.10 4.33
CA ASP A 69 -21.46 -13.73 3.00
C ASP A 69 -21.58 -12.66 1.90
N PRO A 70 -20.49 -12.30 1.18
CA PRO A 70 -20.51 -11.20 0.21
C PRO A 70 -21.43 -11.42 -1.00
N VAL A 71 -21.86 -12.66 -1.23
CA VAL A 71 -22.84 -13.00 -2.27
C VAL A 71 -24.23 -12.50 -1.90
N LYS A 72 -24.51 -12.27 -0.61
CA LYS A 72 -25.84 -11.92 -0.09
C LYS A 72 -25.86 -10.54 0.55
N GLU A 73 -24.77 -10.16 1.20
CA GLU A 73 -24.72 -8.97 2.06
C GLU A 73 -23.44 -8.16 1.83
N PRO A 74 -23.48 -6.82 1.92
CA PRO A 74 -22.28 -5.98 1.83
C PRO A 74 -21.30 -6.21 2.98
N ILE A 75 -20.00 -6.19 2.68
CA ILE A 75 -18.93 -6.38 3.67
C ILE A 75 -18.76 -5.10 4.52
N PRO A 76 -18.72 -5.17 5.86
CA PRO A 76 -18.37 -4.04 6.71
C PRO A 76 -16.87 -3.74 6.58
N VAL A 77 -16.52 -2.52 6.18
CA VAL A 77 -15.13 -2.09 5.97
C VAL A 77 -14.83 -0.75 6.63
N ILE A 78 -13.60 -0.59 7.11
CA ILE A 78 -13.06 0.67 7.63
C ILE A 78 -11.60 0.80 7.17
N PRO A 79 -11.10 2.02 6.87
CA PRO A 79 -9.68 2.23 6.58
C PRO A 79 -8.78 1.63 7.67
N THR A 80 -7.87 0.77 7.25
CA THR A 80 -6.91 0.08 8.13
C THR A 80 -5.49 0.40 7.66
N CYS A 81 -4.56 0.62 8.59
CA CYS A 81 -3.15 0.81 8.26
C CYS A 81 -2.64 -0.36 7.42
N HIS A 82 -1.93 -0.09 6.33
CA HIS A 82 -1.68 -1.10 5.30
C HIS A 82 -0.25 -1.12 4.74
N TYR A 83 0.37 0.03 4.49
CA TYR A 83 1.69 0.10 3.85
C TYR A 83 2.49 1.30 4.34
N MET A 84 3.79 1.13 4.52
CA MET A 84 4.72 2.20 4.85
C MET A 84 5.39 2.75 3.59
N MET A 85 4.99 3.94 3.14
CA MET A 85 5.65 4.60 2.00
C MET A 85 7.00 5.21 2.36
N GLY A 86 7.18 5.60 3.63
CA GLY A 86 8.46 6.05 4.15
C GLY A 86 9.41 4.88 4.39
N GLY A 87 10.65 5.17 4.74
CA GLY A 87 11.67 4.16 4.95
C GLY A 87 13.07 4.76 4.85
N ILE A 88 14.06 3.90 4.71
CA ILE A 88 15.46 4.31 4.52
C ILE A 88 15.60 4.91 3.12
N PRO A 89 16.06 6.18 2.97
CA PRO A 89 16.25 6.78 1.66
C PRO A 89 17.32 6.02 0.88
N THR A 90 17.07 5.73 -0.39
CA THR A 90 17.96 4.88 -1.20
C THR A 90 18.09 5.38 -2.62
N LYS A 91 19.26 5.14 -3.23
CA LYS A 91 19.44 5.24 -4.69
C LYS A 91 18.73 4.05 -5.38
N VAL A 92 18.60 4.11 -6.71
CA VAL A 92 18.11 2.96 -7.51
C VAL A 92 18.96 1.70 -7.32
N THR A 93 20.26 1.87 -7.02
CA THR A 93 21.22 0.83 -6.68
C THR A 93 20.99 0.21 -5.29
N GLY A 94 20.03 0.73 -4.51
CA GLY A 94 19.71 0.32 -3.15
C GLY A 94 20.67 0.82 -2.07
N GLN A 95 21.76 1.51 -2.44
CA GLN A 95 22.67 2.17 -1.49
C GLN A 95 21.85 3.13 -0.62
N ALA A 96 21.96 2.96 0.70
CA ALA A 96 21.29 3.83 1.67
C ALA A 96 21.93 5.22 1.68
N LEU A 97 21.11 6.24 1.90
CA LEU A 97 21.52 7.64 1.93
C LEU A 97 21.41 8.19 3.36
N THR A 98 22.31 9.10 3.69
CA THR A 98 22.24 10.05 4.80
C THR A 98 22.51 11.45 4.23
N VAL A 99 22.45 12.47 5.08
CA VAL A 99 22.89 13.82 4.75
C VAL A 99 24.13 14.21 5.54
N ASN A 100 25.02 15.00 4.94
CA ASN A 100 26.14 15.63 5.64
C ASN A 100 25.71 16.92 6.38
N GLU A 101 26.65 17.62 7.01
CA GLU A 101 26.39 18.88 7.73
C GLU A 101 25.85 20.00 6.84
N GLN A 102 26.07 19.91 5.52
CA GLN A 102 25.61 20.86 4.52
C GLN A 102 24.23 20.49 3.95
N GLY A 103 23.66 19.35 4.36
CA GLY A 103 22.38 18.86 3.86
C GLY A 103 22.46 18.17 2.49
N GLU A 104 23.65 17.76 2.06
CA GLU A 104 23.86 17.05 0.79
C GLU A 104 23.81 15.53 1.00
N ASP A 105 23.25 14.82 0.03
CA ASP A 105 23.14 13.36 0.08
C ASP A 105 24.52 12.68 0.05
N VAL A 106 24.75 11.78 1.00
CA VAL A 106 25.95 10.94 1.10
C VAL A 106 25.53 9.49 1.27
N VAL A 107 26.18 8.58 0.54
CA VAL A 107 25.96 7.14 0.68
C VAL A 107 26.48 6.67 2.04
N ILE A 108 25.69 5.86 2.75
CA ILE A 108 26.12 5.16 3.96
C ILE A 108 26.89 3.91 3.54
N PRO A 109 28.22 3.83 3.76
CA PRO A 109 29.01 2.70 3.31
C PRO A 109 28.53 1.38 3.92
N GLY A 110 28.41 0.35 3.09
CA GLY A 110 27.99 -1.00 3.49
C GLY A 110 26.49 -1.19 3.74
N LEU A 111 25.67 -0.12 3.69
CA LEU A 111 24.23 -0.22 3.97
C LEU A 111 23.40 -0.13 2.69
N PHE A 112 22.50 -1.10 2.53
CA PHE A 112 21.53 -1.17 1.43
C PHE A 112 20.13 -1.44 1.98
N ALA A 113 19.10 -0.98 1.27
CA ALA A 113 17.71 -1.30 1.57
C ALA A 113 16.90 -1.54 0.28
N VAL A 114 15.95 -2.48 0.34
CA VAL A 114 15.05 -2.81 -0.78
C VAL A 114 13.65 -3.14 -0.28
N GLY A 115 12.65 -2.87 -1.13
CA GLY A 115 11.24 -3.14 -0.83
C GLY A 115 10.63 -2.16 0.16
N GLU A 116 9.63 -2.60 0.94
CA GLU A 116 8.81 -1.70 1.78
C GLU A 116 9.61 -0.96 2.87
N ILE A 117 10.79 -1.45 3.27
CA ILE A 117 11.66 -0.75 4.21
C ILE A 117 12.43 0.42 3.56
N ALA A 118 12.48 0.47 2.23
CA ALA A 118 13.21 1.47 1.46
C ALA A 118 12.30 2.60 0.96
N CYS A 119 12.89 3.79 0.83
CA CYS A 119 12.28 4.98 0.27
C CYS A 119 13.13 5.46 -0.92
N VAL A 120 12.89 4.91 -2.10
CA VAL A 120 13.67 5.25 -3.31
C VAL A 120 13.49 6.72 -3.77
N SER A 121 12.31 7.36 -3.85
CA SER A 121 10.93 6.93 -3.61
C SER A 121 10.12 6.87 -4.91
N VAL A 122 9.57 5.70 -5.22
CA VAL A 122 8.63 5.52 -6.34
C VAL A 122 7.16 5.58 -5.93
N HIS A 123 6.89 5.66 -4.63
CA HIS A 123 5.53 5.68 -4.06
C HIS A 123 5.11 7.07 -3.57
N GLY A 124 6.08 7.98 -3.33
CA GLY A 124 5.82 9.32 -2.85
C GLY A 124 4.90 9.33 -1.63
N ALA A 125 3.87 10.18 -1.66
CA ALA A 125 2.91 10.29 -0.57
C ALA A 125 1.74 9.29 -0.63
N ASN A 126 1.56 8.56 -1.74
CA ASN A 126 0.46 7.62 -1.90
C ASN A 126 0.79 6.55 -2.93
N ARG A 127 0.99 5.31 -2.45
CA ARG A 127 1.27 4.17 -3.30
C ARG A 127 0.05 3.74 -4.13
N LEU A 128 0.26 3.48 -5.42
CA LEU A 128 -0.75 2.86 -6.29
C LEU A 128 -0.87 1.35 -6.05
N GLY A 129 -2.08 0.80 -6.26
CA GLY A 129 -2.34 -0.63 -6.12
C GLY A 129 -1.46 -1.46 -7.07
N GLY A 130 -0.88 -2.55 -6.58
CA GLY A 130 0.02 -3.42 -7.36
C GLY A 130 1.50 -3.00 -7.36
N ASN A 131 1.80 -1.70 -7.22
CA ASN A 131 3.19 -1.21 -7.37
C ASN A 131 4.17 -1.69 -6.30
N SER A 132 3.71 -2.12 -5.12
CA SER A 132 4.62 -2.65 -4.09
C SER A 132 5.30 -3.94 -4.57
N LEU A 133 4.57 -4.88 -5.15
CA LEU A 133 5.16 -6.13 -5.66
C LEU A 133 6.10 -5.86 -6.86
N LEU A 134 5.77 -4.87 -7.68
CA LEU A 134 6.67 -4.41 -8.75
C LEU A 134 7.98 -3.88 -8.17
N ASP A 135 7.91 -3.03 -7.15
CA ASP A 135 9.06 -2.48 -6.42
C ASP A 135 9.95 -3.62 -5.86
N LEU A 136 9.36 -4.58 -5.13
CA LEU A 136 10.11 -5.71 -4.57
C LEU A 136 10.98 -6.41 -5.62
N VAL A 137 10.40 -6.74 -6.77
CA VAL A 137 11.10 -7.48 -7.82
C VAL A 137 12.12 -6.60 -8.56
N VAL A 138 11.75 -5.36 -8.90
CA VAL A 138 12.60 -4.47 -9.68
C VAL A 138 13.81 -4.00 -8.88
N PHE A 139 13.59 -3.44 -7.70
CA PHE A 139 14.68 -2.88 -6.89
C PHE A 139 15.47 -3.97 -6.19
N GLY A 140 14.84 -5.08 -5.76
CA GLY A 140 15.55 -6.26 -5.29
C GLY A 140 16.56 -6.78 -6.33
N ARG A 141 16.14 -6.85 -7.61
CA ARG A 141 17.04 -7.21 -8.72
C ARG A 141 18.09 -6.13 -9.01
N ALA A 142 17.72 -4.85 -8.97
CA ALA A 142 18.65 -3.75 -9.25
C ALA A 142 19.83 -3.75 -8.28
N VAL A 143 19.58 -3.95 -6.98
CA VAL A 143 20.66 -4.09 -5.99
C VAL A 143 21.59 -5.24 -6.33
N GLY A 144 21.04 -6.41 -6.67
CA GLY A 144 21.85 -7.56 -7.08
C GLY A 144 22.73 -7.29 -8.31
N LEU A 145 22.22 -6.53 -9.29
CA LEU A 145 22.97 -6.17 -10.50
C LEU A 145 24.10 -5.15 -10.24
N HIS A 146 23.90 -4.22 -9.31
CA HIS A 146 24.84 -3.15 -9.03
C HIS A 146 25.75 -3.42 -7.82
N LEU A 147 25.56 -4.53 -7.11
CA LEU A 147 26.24 -4.78 -5.84
C LEU A 147 27.77 -4.75 -5.96
N GLN A 148 28.32 -5.35 -7.02
CA GLN A 148 29.77 -5.38 -7.25
C GLN A 148 30.34 -3.98 -7.51
N GLU A 149 29.65 -3.18 -8.31
CA GLU A 149 30.03 -1.78 -8.60
C GLU A 149 29.97 -0.94 -7.32
N SER A 150 28.89 -1.07 -6.54
CA SER A 150 28.72 -0.34 -5.29
C SER A 150 29.76 -0.73 -4.22
N ILE A 151 30.17 -2.00 -4.15
CA ILE A 151 31.25 -2.44 -3.26
C ILE A 151 32.61 -1.87 -3.71
N ALA A 152 32.88 -1.81 -5.01
CA ALA A 152 34.11 -1.22 -5.51
C ALA A 152 34.17 0.30 -5.29
N GLU A 153 33.03 0.99 -5.42
CA GLU A 153 32.92 2.45 -5.24
C GLU A 153 33.20 2.90 -3.80
N GLN A 154 32.71 2.15 -2.81
CA GLN A 154 32.87 2.52 -1.40
C GLN A 154 34.28 2.23 -0.82
N GLY A 155 35.10 1.45 -1.52
CA GLY A 155 36.43 1.02 -1.05
C GLY A 155 36.37 0.04 0.13
N ASP A 156 37.52 -0.19 0.77
CA ASP A 156 37.59 -1.05 1.96
C ASP A 156 36.89 -0.36 3.14
N LEU A 157 35.89 -1.04 3.70
CA LEU A 157 35.26 -0.65 4.96
C LEU A 157 36.26 -0.96 6.08
N LEU A 158 36.91 0.07 6.62
CA LEU A 158 37.80 -0.02 7.79
C LEU A 158 37.04 -0.33 9.09
#